data_AF-A0A3P7M576-F1
#
_entry.id   AF-A0A3P7M576-F1
#
_cell.length_a   1.000
_cell.length_b   1.000
_cell.length_c   1.000
_cell.angle_alpha   90.00
_cell.angle_beta   90.00
_cell.angle_gamma   90.00
#
_symmetry.space_group_name_H-M   'P 1'
#
loop_
_entity.id
_entity.type
_entity.pdbx_description
1 polymer ?
#
loop_
_entity_poly.entity_id
_entity_poly.type
_entity_poly.pdbx_seq_one_letter_code
_entity_poly.pdbx_strand_id
1 'polypeptide(L)'
;MPDEDWGVPDVCLQKTAEVMYIMEMKNCRAAMGQLKVMTDGNRNWALFSPTDSRMPRMMIPADQLPSGFFERPQATAQFARGKLERTLGLAGDVEAETEGLLFANNVDTREFSVSVMHCLPIVESKQWTIDEKEFKYRRDLRENVIFTISSRESHELDDALSIEEIDDCDGKGTPGFEIGVHIADVSHFVFDNTELDAWAANRACTVNLVHKDRLAFSVVWKMDKDGAIVEEWFGRTIVRSRVRLGYEHVQVNRTLRVC
;
A
#
# COMPACT_ATOMS: atom_id res chain seq x y z
N MET A 1 -42.99 21.91 16.58
CA MET A 1 -43.55 21.50 17.89
C MET A 1 -42.74 22.24 18.94
N PRO A 2 -43.36 22.79 19.99
CA PRO A 2 -42.61 23.50 21.02
C PRO A 2 -41.74 22.53 21.81
N ASP A 3 -40.57 23.00 22.24
CA ASP A 3 -39.59 22.29 23.04
C ASP A 3 -40.19 21.89 24.40
N GLU A 4 -40.78 20.70 24.48
CA GLU A 4 -41.09 20.09 25.77
C GLU A 4 -39.79 19.53 26.36
N ASP A 5 -39.42 20.03 27.53
CA ASP A 5 -38.25 19.57 28.29
C ASP A 5 -38.57 18.22 28.93
N TRP A 6 -38.23 17.13 28.23
CA TRP A 6 -38.52 15.75 28.64
C TRP A 6 -37.75 15.27 29.87
N GLY A 7 -36.92 16.12 30.50
CA GLY A 7 -36.10 15.76 31.67
C GLY A 7 -35.07 14.67 31.36
N VAL A 8 -34.79 14.43 30.08
CA VAL A 8 -33.81 13.45 29.61
C VAL A 8 -32.44 14.13 29.61
N PRO A 9 -31.43 13.61 30.34
CA PRO A 9 -30.10 14.19 30.34
C PRO A 9 -29.53 14.31 28.93
N ASP A 10 -28.82 15.39 28.60
CA ASP A 10 -28.24 15.62 27.27
C ASP A 10 -27.39 14.45 26.75
N VAL A 11 -26.76 13.69 27.64
CA VAL A 11 -25.99 12.48 27.31
C VAL A 11 -26.84 11.37 26.69
N CYS A 12 -28.15 11.40 26.91
CA CYS A 12 -29.13 10.46 26.35
C CYS A 12 -29.78 10.98 25.06
N LEU A 13 -29.48 12.20 24.62
CA LEU A 13 -30.02 12.78 23.39
C LEU A 13 -29.06 12.59 22.21
N GLN A 14 -29.57 12.05 21.11
CA GLN A 14 -28.81 11.91 19.87
C GLN A 14 -28.98 13.16 19.00
N LYS A 15 -27.87 13.87 18.72
CA LYS A 15 -27.88 15.03 17.82
C LYS A 15 -28.16 14.58 16.37
N THR A 16 -29.05 15.29 15.69
CA THR A 16 -29.37 15.11 14.28
C THR A 16 -28.96 16.34 13.47
N ALA A 17 -28.68 16.15 12.18
CA ALA A 17 -28.32 17.23 11.25
C ALA A 17 -28.73 16.86 9.83
N GLU A 18 -28.89 17.87 8.98
CA GLU A 18 -29.15 17.71 7.55
C GLU A 18 -27.96 18.21 6.72
N VAL A 19 -27.68 17.51 5.63
CA VAL A 19 -26.61 17.92 4.71
C VAL A 19 -27.10 19.09 3.86
N MET A 20 -26.59 20.29 4.13
CA MET A 20 -26.96 21.51 3.41
C MET A 20 -26.14 21.73 2.14
N TYR A 21 -24.87 21.32 2.14
CA TYR A 21 -23.96 21.57 1.03
C TYR A 21 -22.81 20.56 1.02
N ILE A 22 -22.28 20.25 -0.17
CA ILE A 22 -21.09 19.42 -0.36
C ILE A 22 -19.93 20.34 -0.71
N MET A 23 -19.00 20.54 0.23
CA MET A 23 -17.84 21.41 0.02
C MET A 23 -16.85 20.84 -0.98
N GLU A 24 -16.62 19.53 -0.94
CA GLU A 24 -15.64 18.85 -1.76
C GLU A 24 -16.13 17.43 -2.07
N MET A 25 -15.93 17.00 -3.31
CA MET A 25 -16.27 15.65 -3.75
C MET A 25 -15.02 14.76 -3.70
N LYS A 26 -14.78 14.12 -2.56
CA LYS A 26 -13.60 13.24 -2.37
C LYS A 26 -13.81 11.80 -2.83
N ASN A 27 -15.05 11.35 -2.91
CA ASN A 27 -15.36 10.00 -3.39
C ASN A 27 -15.27 9.95 -4.92
N CYS A 28 -14.62 8.92 -5.48
CA CYS A 28 -14.43 8.76 -6.92
C CYS A 28 -15.75 8.56 -7.70
N ARG A 29 -16.87 8.28 -7.01
CA ARG A 29 -18.22 7.99 -7.56
C ARG A 29 -18.25 6.82 -8.55
N ALA A 30 -17.14 6.11 -8.68
CA ALA A 30 -17.05 4.83 -9.34
C ALA A 30 -17.56 3.74 -8.39
N ALA A 31 -18.34 2.82 -8.92
CA ALA A 31 -18.80 1.66 -8.17
C ALA A 31 -18.71 0.43 -9.05
N MET A 32 -18.24 -0.68 -8.47
CA MET A 32 -18.45 -2.00 -9.03
C MET A 32 -19.85 -2.49 -8.62
N GLY A 33 -20.49 -3.27 -9.48
CA GLY A 33 -21.86 -3.71 -9.26
C GLY A 33 -22.43 -4.45 -10.46
N GLN A 34 -23.68 -4.86 -10.32
CA GLN A 34 -24.36 -5.68 -11.32
C GLN A 34 -25.39 -4.86 -12.08
N LEU A 35 -25.42 -5.02 -13.39
CA LEU A 35 -26.51 -4.54 -14.22
C LEU A 35 -27.71 -5.49 -14.08
N LYS A 36 -28.89 -4.91 -13.84
CA LYS A 36 -30.19 -5.57 -13.77
C LYS A 36 -31.13 -4.88 -14.75
N VAL A 37 -32.07 -5.61 -15.31
CA VAL A 37 -33.06 -5.00 -16.20
C VAL A 37 -34.00 -4.12 -15.36
N MET A 38 -34.46 -3.00 -15.94
CA MET A 38 -35.56 -2.24 -15.38
C MET A 38 -36.85 -3.06 -15.44
N THR A 39 -37.84 -2.58 -14.75
CA THR A 39 -38.75 -3.48 -14.06
C THR A 39 -40.19 -3.05 -14.18
N ASP A 40 -40.36 -1.79 -14.54
CA ASP A 40 -41.43 -1.23 -15.35
C ASP A 40 -41.39 -1.71 -16.82
N GLY A 41 -40.40 -2.52 -17.22
CA GLY A 41 -40.24 -3.02 -18.60
C GLY A 41 -39.60 -2.01 -19.55
N ASN A 42 -39.09 -0.89 -19.03
CA ASN A 42 -38.45 0.14 -19.83
C ASN A 42 -37.11 -0.37 -20.40
N ARG A 43 -37.03 -0.50 -21.74
CA ARG A 43 -35.81 -0.94 -22.44
C ARG A 43 -34.86 0.22 -22.78
N ASN A 44 -35.18 1.45 -22.40
CA ASN A 44 -34.28 2.60 -22.57
C ASN A 44 -33.23 2.68 -21.45
N TRP A 45 -33.42 1.92 -20.36
CA TRP A 45 -32.58 1.98 -19.17
C TRP A 45 -32.33 0.59 -18.57
N ALA A 46 -31.18 0.41 -17.93
CA ALA A 46 -30.88 -0.68 -17.02
C ALA A 46 -30.60 -0.15 -15.60
N LEU A 47 -30.85 -0.98 -14.60
CA LEU A 47 -30.57 -0.73 -13.20
C LEU A 47 -29.19 -1.27 -12.83
N PHE A 48 -28.23 -0.39 -12.58
CA PHE A 48 -26.98 -0.75 -11.94
C PHE A 48 -27.14 -0.80 -10.42
N SER A 49 -26.82 -1.95 -9.83
CA SER A 49 -26.81 -2.18 -8.39
C SER A 49 -25.37 -2.26 -7.87
N PRO A 50 -24.84 -1.19 -7.23
CA PRO A 50 -23.51 -1.20 -6.63
C PRO A 50 -23.35 -2.30 -5.58
N THR A 51 -22.13 -2.82 -5.45
CA THR A 51 -21.74 -3.71 -4.36
C THR A 51 -21.66 -2.95 -3.03
N ASP A 52 -21.23 -1.69 -3.05
CA ASP A 52 -21.24 -0.80 -1.88
C ASP A 52 -22.66 -0.27 -1.62
N SER A 53 -23.28 -0.68 -0.51
CA SER A 53 -24.64 -0.29 -0.13
C SER A 53 -24.80 1.20 0.21
N ARG A 54 -23.70 1.93 0.42
CA ARG A 54 -23.71 3.39 0.61
C ARG A 54 -23.93 4.13 -0.70
N MET A 55 -23.67 3.48 -1.84
CA MET A 55 -23.88 4.06 -3.16
C MET A 55 -25.34 3.81 -3.61
N PRO A 56 -26.04 4.83 -4.12
CA PRO A 56 -27.39 4.64 -4.63
C PRO A 56 -27.33 3.78 -5.89
N ARG A 57 -28.39 3.01 -6.11
CA ARG A 57 -28.59 2.33 -7.38
C ARG A 57 -28.74 3.34 -8.52
N MET A 58 -28.24 3.00 -9.70
CA MET A 58 -28.12 3.93 -10.83
C MET A 58 -28.87 3.43 -12.07
N MET A 59 -29.43 4.34 -12.87
CA MET A 59 -29.97 4.06 -14.21
C MET A 59 -28.87 4.28 -15.25
N ILE A 60 -28.64 3.27 -16.07
CA ILE A 60 -27.69 3.27 -17.17
C ILE A 60 -28.47 3.27 -18.50
N PRO A 61 -28.19 4.18 -19.42
CA PRO A 61 -28.80 4.19 -20.75
C PRO A 61 -28.60 2.88 -21.53
N ALA A 62 -29.62 2.47 -22.27
CA ALA A 62 -29.62 1.19 -22.99
C ALA A 62 -28.59 1.08 -24.13
N ASP A 63 -28.20 2.20 -24.71
CA ASP A 63 -27.16 2.29 -25.75
C ASP A 63 -25.75 1.94 -25.23
N GLN A 64 -25.57 1.89 -23.91
CA GLN A 64 -24.30 1.53 -23.28
C GLN A 64 -24.23 0.04 -22.86
N LEU A 65 -25.27 -0.75 -23.08
CA LEU A 65 -25.36 -2.12 -22.57
C LEU A 65 -24.80 -3.15 -23.56
N PRO A 66 -24.26 -4.29 -23.08
CA PRO A 66 -23.84 -5.39 -23.95
C PRO A 66 -24.99 -5.93 -24.83
N SER A 67 -24.65 -6.46 -26.01
CA SER A 67 -25.62 -7.09 -26.91
C SER A 67 -26.33 -8.27 -26.22
N GLY A 68 -27.66 -8.26 -26.22
CA GLY A 68 -28.47 -9.33 -25.62
C GLY A 68 -28.83 -9.14 -24.12
N PHE A 69 -28.50 -8.00 -23.51
CA PHE A 69 -28.74 -7.75 -22.08
C PHE A 69 -30.23 -7.84 -21.63
N PHE A 70 -31.20 -7.60 -22.51
CA PHE A 70 -32.62 -7.44 -22.14
C PHE A 70 -33.44 -8.75 -22.05
N GLU A 71 -32.79 -9.90 -21.86
CA GLU A 71 -33.50 -11.18 -21.73
C GLU A 71 -33.80 -11.52 -20.25
N ARG A 72 -35.01 -11.14 -19.81
CA ARG A 72 -35.76 -11.45 -18.55
C ARG A 72 -35.84 -10.31 -17.49
N PRO A 73 -37.04 -9.92 -17.01
CA PRO A 73 -37.24 -8.74 -16.15
C PRO A 73 -37.66 -9.04 -14.69
N GLN A 74 -37.46 -8.11 -13.72
CA GLN A 74 -38.34 -7.89 -12.51
C GLN A 74 -37.93 -6.78 -11.50
N ALA A 75 -38.95 -5.95 -11.08
CA ALA A 75 -39.24 -4.90 -10.02
C ALA A 75 -38.37 -3.62 -9.63
N THR A 76 -38.97 -2.40 -9.64
CA THR A 76 -38.44 -0.97 -9.71
C THR A 76 -38.25 -0.21 -8.39
N ALA A 77 -37.37 0.82 -8.36
CA ALA A 77 -37.26 1.90 -7.35
C ALA A 77 -36.59 3.18 -7.92
N GLN A 78 -36.46 4.27 -7.14
CA GLN A 78 -35.83 5.55 -7.54
C GLN A 78 -34.30 5.46 -7.59
N PHE A 79 -33.67 5.97 -8.66
CA PHE A 79 -32.25 5.71 -8.97
C PHE A 79 -31.52 6.98 -9.44
N ALA A 80 -30.23 7.10 -9.09
CA ALA A 80 -29.34 8.11 -9.66
C ALA A 80 -29.06 7.83 -11.15
N ARG A 81 -28.55 8.77 -11.94
CA ARG A 81 -28.12 8.49 -13.32
C ARG A 81 -26.63 8.16 -13.35
N GLY A 82 -26.25 7.08 -14.04
CA GLY A 82 -24.86 6.66 -14.20
C GLY A 82 -24.46 6.49 -15.66
N LYS A 83 -23.16 6.37 -15.90
CA LYS A 83 -22.56 6.01 -17.19
C LYS A 83 -21.86 4.66 -17.00
N LEU A 84 -22.08 3.71 -17.91
CA LEU A 84 -21.29 2.48 -17.91
C LEU A 84 -19.90 2.79 -18.46
N GLU A 85 -18.88 2.38 -17.71
CA GLU A 85 -17.50 2.60 -18.12
C GLU A 85 -16.94 1.40 -18.87
N ARG A 86 -17.04 0.20 -18.29
CA ARG A 86 -16.56 -1.04 -18.89
C ARG A 86 -17.17 -2.28 -18.21
N THR A 87 -17.04 -3.43 -18.87
CA THR A 87 -17.38 -4.75 -18.34
C THR A 87 -16.12 -5.42 -17.80
N LEU A 88 -16.15 -5.89 -16.55
CA LEU A 88 -15.00 -6.52 -15.89
C LEU A 88 -14.97 -8.05 -16.09
N GLY A 89 -16.13 -8.71 -16.04
CA GLY A 89 -16.23 -10.16 -16.18
C GLY A 89 -17.51 -10.72 -15.56
N LEU A 90 -17.51 -12.03 -15.30
CA LEU A 90 -18.60 -12.70 -14.61
C LEU A 90 -18.47 -12.51 -13.10
N ALA A 91 -19.61 -12.40 -12.40
CA ALA A 91 -19.61 -12.33 -10.95
C ALA A 91 -19.01 -13.60 -10.33
N GLY A 92 -18.12 -13.45 -9.35
CA GLY A 92 -17.40 -14.56 -8.73
C GLY A 92 -16.12 -15.00 -9.45
N ASP A 93 -15.81 -14.43 -10.62
CA ASP A 93 -14.48 -14.56 -11.23
C ASP A 93 -13.47 -13.71 -10.43
N VAL A 94 -12.38 -14.33 -9.97
CA VAL A 94 -11.46 -13.70 -9.01
C VAL A 94 -10.82 -12.46 -9.59
N GLU A 95 -10.43 -12.53 -10.86
CA GLU A 95 -9.77 -11.47 -11.61
C GLU A 95 -10.73 -10.29 -11.82
N ALA A 96 -11.96 -10.55 -12.24
CA ALA A 96 -12.98 -9.51 -12.40
C ALA A 96 -13.35 -8.82 -11.07
N GLU A 97 -13.49 -9.58 -9.98
CA GLU A 97 -13.79 -9.04 -8.64
C GLU A 97 -12.60 -8.24 -8.10
N THR A 98 -11.37 -8.72 -8.29
CA THR A 98 -10.15 -8.02 -7.87
C THR A 98 -9.99 -6.71 -8.63
N GLU A 99 -10.15 -6.72 -9.95
CA GLU A 99 -10.05 -5.51 -10.76
C GLU A 99 -11.10 -4.47 -10.36
N GLY A 100 -12.35 -4.89 -10.17
CA GLY A 100 -13.39 -3.96 -9.75
C GLY A 100 -13.20 -3.43 -8.33
N LEU A 101 -12.60 -4.22 -7.43
CA LEU A 101 -12.27 -3.77 -6.08
C LEU A 101 -11.20 -2.67 -6.12
N LEU A 102 -10.12 -2.90 -6.87
CA LEU A 102 -9.05 -1.92 -7.07
C LEU A 102 -9.60 -0.63 -7.68
N PHE A 103 -10.45 -0.77 -8.71
CA PHE A 103 -11.10 0.35 -9.37
C PHE A 103 -12.01 1.16 -8.45
N ALA A 104 -12.90 0.49 -7.69
CA ALA A 104 -13.83 1.16 -6.77
C ALA A 104 -13.11 1.90 -5.63
N ASN A 105 -11.89 1.49 -5.28
CA ASN A 105 -11.05 2.15 -4.28
C ASN A 105 -10.06 3.16 -4.89
N ASN A 106 -10.22 3.50 -6.18
CA ASN A 106 -9.36 4.44 -6.89
C ASN A 106 -7.87 4.05 -6.84
N VAL A 107 -7.59 2.74 -6.88
CA VAL A 107 -6.23 2.21 -6.97
C VAL A 107 -5.81 2.23 -8.43
N ASP A 108 -4.72 2.94 -8.72
CA ASP A 108 -4.15 2.99 -10.07
C ASP A 108 -3.36 1.72 -10.40
N THR A 109 -3.97 0.85 -11.20
CA THR A 109 -3.39 -0.43 -11.63
C THR A 109 -2.68 -0.36 -12.97
N ARG A 110 -2.54 0.82 -13.58
CA ARG A 110 -1.90 0.94 -14.91
C ARG A 110 -0.43 0.52 -14.84
N GLU A 111 0.07 -0.08 -15.92
CA GLU A 111 1.50 -0.31 -16.06
C GLU A 111 2.25 1.03 -16.14
N PHE A 112 3.49 1.05 -15.64
CA PHE A 112 4.36 2.22 -15.79
C PHE A 112 4.63 2.48 -17.27
N SER A 113 4.52 3.74 -17.68
CA SER A 113 4.86 4.15 -19.05
C SER A 113 6.35 4.01 -19.32
N VAL A 114 6.72 3.99 -20.60
CA VAL A 114 8.14 4.01 -21.02
C VAL A 114 8.87 5.25 -20.48
N SER A 115 8.20 6.41 -20.44
CA SER A 115 8.77 7.64 -19.90
C SER A 115 9.09 7.55 -18.41
N VAL A 116 8.22 6.92 -17.62
CA VAL A 116 8.48 6.64 -16.20
C VAL A 116 9.62 5.65 -16.04
N MET A 117 9.63 4.57 -16.84
CA MET A 117 10.70 3.58 -16.79
C MET A 117 12.07 4.15 -17.18
N HIS A 118 12.13 5.15 -18.05
CA HIS A 118 13.36 5.87 -18.41
C HIS A 118 13.95 6.71 -17.26
N CYS A 119 13.21 6.95 -16.17
CA CYS A 119 13.76 7.59 -14.97
C CYS A 119 14.70 6.67 -14.18
N LEU A 120 14.62 5.35 -14.40
CA LEU A 120 15.48 4.38 -13.74
C LEU A 120 16.81 4.24 -14.50
N PRO A 121 17.94 4.10 -13.79
CA PRO A 121 19.26 4.01 -14.41
C PRO A 121 19.46 2.75 -15.26
N ILE A 122 18.73 1.66 -14.99
CA ILE A 122 18.78 0.38 -15.72
C ILE A 122 17.40 -0.29 -15.63
N VAL A 123 16.89 -0.84 -16.74
CA VAL A 123 15.58 -1.51 -16.80
C VAL A 123 15.64 -2.95 -16.27
N GLU A 124 16.80 -3.59 -16.31
CA GLU A 124 17.03 -4.96 -15.81
C GLU A 124 17.90 -5.00 -14.55
N SER A 125 17.33 -5.47 -13.44
CA SER A 125 18.02 -5.59 -12.13
C SER A 125 19.28 -6.46 -12.18
N LYS A 126 19.34 -7.45 -13.07
CA LYS A 126 20.48 -8.38 -13.20
C LYS A 126 21.78 -7.71 -13.65
N GLN A 127 21.67 -6.56 -14.30
CA GLN A 127 22.82 -5.82 -14.82
C GLN A 127 23.27 -4.70 -13.88
N TRP A 128 22.50 -4.45 -12.80
CA TRP A 128 22.80 -3.38 -11.88
C TRP A 128 23.95 -3.75 -10.95
N THR A 129 24.94 -2.86 -10.90
CA THR A 129 26.07 -2.92 -9.98
C THR A 129 26.25 -1.55 -9.32
N ILE A 130 26.92 -1.57 -8.18
CA ILE A 130 27.20 -0.35 -7.42
C ILE A 130 28.35 0.37 -8.09
N ASP A 131 28.13 1.64 -8.43
CA ASP A 131 29.17 2.51 -9.00
C ASP A 131 30.30 2.72 -7.97
N GLU A 132 31.56 2.64 -8.42
CA GLU A 132 32.74 2.84 -7.58
C GLU A 132 32.73 4.17 -6.81
N LYS A 133 32.07 5.20 -7.36
CA LYS A 133 31.94 6.49 -6.68
C LYS A 133 31.14 6.41 -5.37
N GLU A 134 30.22 5.45 -5.24
CA GLU A 134 29.38 5.29 -4.06
C GLU A 134 30.22 4.87 -2.84
N PHE A 135 31.26 4.07 -3.05
CA PHE A 135 32.17 3.61 -1.99
C PHE A 135 32.99 4.73 -1.35
N LYS A 136 33.07 5.91 -1.99
CA LYS A 136 33.83 7.05 -1.45
C LYS A 136 33.12 7.73 -0.28
N TYR A 137 31.81 7.61 -0.20
CA TYR A 137 31.00 8.36 0.77
C TYR A 137 30.00 7.49 1.55
N ARG A 138 29.74 6.24 1.12
CA ARG A 138 28.99 5.26 1.90
C ARG A 138 29.91 4.46 2.82
N ARG A 139 29.45 4.15 4.03
CA ARG A 139 30.11 3.18 4.93
C ARG A 139 29.91 1.77 4.36
N ASP A 140 31.01 1.04 4.16
CA ASP A 140 30.96 -0.35 3.70
C ASP A 140 30.76 -1.29 4.89
N LEU A 141 29.59 -1.94 4.96
CA LEU A 141 29.20 -2.86 6.02
C LEU A 141 29.03 -4.31 5.50
N ARG A 142 29.54 -4.61 4.30
CA ARG A 142 29.31 -5.92 3.65
C ARG A 142 29.94 -7.10 4.40
N GLU A 143 30.98 -6.82 5.19
CA GLU A 143 31.65 -7.82 6.03
C GLU A 143 30.89 -8.11 7.33
N ASN A 144 30.03 -7.19 7.80
CA ASN A 144 29.21 -7.39 8.99
C ASN A 144 28.13 -8.46 8.77
N VAL A 145 27.69 -9.08 9.87
CA VAL A 145 26.58 -10.04 9.86
C VAL A 145 25.25 -9.27 9.85
N ILE A 146 24.67 -9.15 8.65
CA ILE A 146 23.38 -8.48 8.41
C ILE A 146 22.35 -9.52 7.94
N PHE A 147 21.15 -9.52 8.55
CA PHE A 147 20.07 -10.47 8.27
C PHE A 147 18.71 -9.78 8.20
N THR A 148 17.73 -10.39 7.54
CA THR A 148 16.37 -9.85 7.39
C THR A 148 15.36 -10.77 8.07
N ILE A 149 14.41 -10.20 8.81
CA ILE A 149 13.28 -10.95 9.39
C ILE A 149 12.01 -10.52 8.67
N SER A 150 11.35 -11.46 8.00
CA SER A 150 10.17 -11.17 7.17
C SER A 150 9.21 -12.35 7.23
N SER A 151 7.91 -12.16 6.96
CA SER A 151 7.01 -13.31 6.74
C SER A 151 7.49 -14.16 5.57
N ARG A 152 7.14 -15.45 5.56
CA ARG A 152 7.54 -16.42 4.53
C ARG A 152 6.97 -16.09 3.14
N GLU A 153 5.89 -15.32 3.09
CA GLU A 153 5.25 -14.82 1.88
C GLU A 153 5.65 -13.40 1.51
N SER A 154 6.43 -12.68 2.34
CA SER A 154 6.93 -11.37 1.93
C SER A 154 7.94 -11.55 0.78
N HIS A 155 7.91 -10.66 -0.18
CA HIS A 155 9.02 -10.55 -1.11
C HIS A 155 9.55 -9.13 -1.26
N GLU A 156 9.17 -8.25 -0.33
CA GLU A 156 9.71 -6.91 -0.16
C GLU A 156 10.51 -7.00 1.14
N LEU A 157 11.83 -6.92 1.00
CA LEU A 157 12.75 -6.89 2.12
C LEU A 157 13.13 -5.44 2.31
N ASP A 158 12.31 -4.71 3.06
CA ASP A 158 12.48 -3.27 3.26
C ASP A 158 13.46 -2.95 4.37
N ASP A 159 13.71 -3.90 5.28
CA ASP A 159 14.61 -3.75 6.42
C ASP A 159 15.52 -4.96 6.60
N ALA A 160 16.73 -4.70 7.09
CA ALA A 160 17.68 -5.68 7.60
C ALA A 160 18.23 -5.21 8.95
N LEU A 161 18.74 -6.15 9.74
CA LEU A 161 19.23 -5.94 11.10
C LEU A 161 20.65 -6.49 11.25
N SER A 162 21.44 -5.85 12.11
CA SER A 162 22.72 -6.36 12.60
C SER A 162 22.84 -6.12 14.10
N ILE A 163 23.59 -6.99 14.76
CA ILE A 163 23.97 -6.83 16.17
C ILE A 163 25.37 -7.41 16.37
N GLU A 164 26.24 -6.62 16.99
CA GLU A 164 27.62 -7.02 17.30
C GLU A 164 27.96 -6.59 18.73
N GLU A 165 28.57 -7.48 19.51
CA GLU A 165 29.14 -7.13 20.82
C GLU A 165 30.40 -6.29 20.62
N ILE A 166 30.50 -5.18 21.33
CA ILE A 166 31.66 -4.27 21.27
C ILE A 166 32.22 -4.03 22.67
N ASP A 167 33.55 -3.93 22.78
CA ASP A 167 34.22 -3.71 24.07
C ASP A 167 34.13 -2.25 24.55
N ASP A 168 33.80 -1.32 23.64
CA ASP A 168 33.77 0.12 23.93
C ASP A 168 32.61 0.81 23.20
N CYS A 169 31.47 0.93 23.87
CA CYS A 169 30.30 1.62 23.35
C CYS A 169 30.29 3.14 23.61
N ASP A 170 31.10 3.64 24.56
CA ASP A 170 31.07 5.04 25.03
C ASP A 170 32.41 5.80 24.92
N GLY A 171 33.42 5.18 24.30
CA GLY A 171 34.78 5.74 24.17
C GLY A 171 35.60 5.67 25.45
N LYS A 172 35.14 4.92 26.46
CA LYS A 172 35.79 4.78 27.78
C LYS A 172 36.09 3.32 28.13
N GLY A 173 35.89 2.39 27.20
CA GLY A 173 36.09 0.95 27.38
C GLY A 173 34.91 0.26 28.05
N THR A 174 33.70 0.82 27.94
CA THR A 174 32.49 0.18 28.46
C THR A 174 31.96 -0.82 27.43
N PRO A 175 31.83 -2.12 27.76
CA PRO A 175 31.30 -3.11 26.81
C PRO A 175 29.80 -2.93 26.58
N GLY A 176 29.36 -3.07 25.33
CA GLY A 176 27.98 -2.89 24.88
C GLY A 176 27.70 -3.58 23.53
N PHE A 177 26.74 -3.04 22.78
CA PHE A 177 26.36 -3.55 21.46
C PHE A 177 26.33 -2.44 20.39
N GLU A 178 26.78 -2.75 19.18
CA GLU A 178 26.48 -1.98 17.96
C GLU A 178 25.27 -2.65 17.27
N ILE A 179 24.16 -1.93 17.17
CA ILE A 179 22.92 -2.42 16.56
C ILE A 179 22.63 -1.60 15.30
N GLY A 180 22.49 -2.28 14.16
CA GLY A 180 22.15 -1.68 12.88
C GLY A 180 20.73 -2.00 12.44
N VAL A 181 19.99 -0.98 12.02
CA VAL A 181 18.74 -1.11 11.25
C VAL A 181 18.98 -0.56 9.85
N HIS A 182 18.80 -1.38 8.84
CA HIS A 182 19.13 -1.08 7.45
C HIS A 182 17.86 -1.13 6.58
N ILE A 183 17.20 0.01 6.44
CA ILE A 183 15.99 0.23 5.60
C ILE A 183 16.38 0.24 4.12
N ALA A 184 15.47 0.15 3.14
CA ALA A 184 15.78 0.29 1.73
C ALA A 184 16.19 1.75 1.28
N ASP A 185 17.22 1.98 0.44
CA ASP A 185 17.61 3.32 -0.09
C ASP A 185 17.00 3.58 -1.46
N VAL A 186 15.67 3.69 -1.46
CA VAL A 186 14.89 4.03 -2.66
C VAL A 186 15.26 5.41 -3.19
N SER A 187 15.73 6.32 -2.31
CA SER A 187 16.12 7.68 -2.67
C SER A 187 17.35 7.78 -3.58
N HIS A 188 18.10 6.68 -3.75
CA HIS A 188 19.15 6.60 -4.76
C HIS A 188 18.59 6.42 -6.19
N PHE A 189 17.36 5.90 -6.31
CA PHE A 189 16.72 5.55 -7.59
C PHE A 189 15.60 6.49 -7.99
N VAL A 190 14.88 7.01 -7.01
CA VAL A 190 13.75 7.91 -7.21
C VAL A 190 14.20 9.32 -6.85
N PHE A 191 14.46 10.12 -7.88
CA PHE A 191 14.84 11.52 -7.73
C PHE A 191 13.60 12.42 -7.71
N ASP A 192 13.67 13.49 -6.91
CA ASP A 192 12.61 14.47 -6.78
C ASP A 192 12.28 15.14 -8.12
N ASN A 193 11.02 15.50 -8.30
CA ASN A 193 10.53 16.19 -9.50
C ASN A 193 10.67 15.38 -10.81
N THR A 194 10.82 14.06 -10.72
CA THR A 194 10.76 13.16 -11.88
C THR A 194 9.34 12.62 -12.10
N GLU A 195 9.06 12.09 -13.30
CA GLU A 195 7.77 11.41 -13.52
C GLU A 195 7.60 10.23 -12.56
N LEU A 196 8.67 9.47 -12.29
CA LEU A 196 8.63 8.35 -11.35
C LEU A 196 8.26 8.80 -9.93
N ASP A 197 8.79 9.93 -9.46
CA ASP A 197 8.44 10.53 -8.17
C ASP A 197 6.96 10.96 -8.13
N ALA A 198 6.46 11.60 -9.18
CA ALA A 198 5.03 11.95 -9.28
C ALA A 198 4.12 10.72 -9.26
N TRP A 199 4.50 9.63 -9.94
CA TRP A 199 3.75 8.37 -9.90
C TRP A 199 3.80 7.72 -8.52
N ALA A 200 4.96 7.72 -7.85
CA ALA A 200 5.11 7.22 -6.49
C ALA A 200 4.24 8.02 -5.50
N ALA A 201 4.25 9.35 -5.59
CA ALA A 201 3.44 10.24 -4.75
C ALA A 201 1.93 10.03 -4.98
N ASN A 202 1.50 9.87 -6.23
CA ASN A 202 0.10 9.64 -6.57
C ASN A 202 -0.42 8.28 -6.09
N ARG A 203 0.42 7.24 -6.12
CA ARG A 203 0.06 5.91 -5.61
C ARG A 203 0.17 5.81 -4.08
N ALA A 204 1.10 6.57 -3.50
CA ALA A 204 1.40 6.72 -2.08
C ALA A 204 1.86 5.44 -1.34
N CYS A 205 1.21 4.30 -1.57
CA CYS A 205 1.54 3.01 -0.98
C CYS A 205 1.37 1.87 -1.99
N THR A 206 2.13 0.80 -1.78
CA THR A 206 1.92 -0.46 -2.52
C THR A 206 0.65 -1.14 -2.03
N VAL A 207 -0.25 -1.46 -2.94
CA VAL A 207 -1.36 -2.38 -2.66
C VAL A 207 -0.82 -3.79 -2.87
N ASN A 208 -0.46 -4.45 -1.77
CA ASN A 208 0.33 -5.66 -1.84
C ASN A 208 -0.50 -6.89 -2.24
N LEU A 209 -0.11 -7.44 -3.38
CA LEU A 209 -0.58 -8.70 -3.98
C LEU A 209 0.67 -9.50 -4.48
N VAL A 210 1.50 -10.04 -3.57
CA VAL A 210 2.57 -11.09 -3.74
C VAL A 210 3.75 -10.83 -4.77
N HIS A 211 5.05 -10.76 -4.35
CA HIS A 211 6.15 -9.75 -4.69
C HIS A 211 7.58 -10.18 -5.26
N LYS A 212 8.67 -9.29 -5.23
CA LYS A 212 10.22 -9.51 -5.28
C LYS A 212 11.23 -8.35 -4.72
N ASP A 213 12.58 -8.62 -4.53
CA ASP A 213 13.84 -8.05 -3.81
C ASP A 213 14.48 -6.57 -3.95
N ARG A 214 15.49 -6.09 -3.10
CA ARG A 214 15.95 -4.61 -2.85
C ARG A 214 17.38 -4.14 -2.28
N LEU A 215 17.62 -2.79 -2.12
CA LEU A 215 18.81 -1.95 -1.66
C LEU A 215 18.54 -0.99 -0.47
N ALA A 216 19.54 -0.41 0.30
CA ALA A 216 19.38 0.14 1.69
C ALA A 216 19.89 1.55 2.21
N PHE A 217 19.12 2.25 3.09
CA PHE A 217 19.41 3.40 3.98
C PHE A 217 19.38 2.96 5.45
N SER A 218 20.37 3.29 6.29
CA SER A 218 20.48 2.75 7.66
C SER A 218 20.45 3.78 8.78
N VAL A 219 19.95 3.32 9.92
CA VAL A 219 20.10 3.93 11.24
C VAL A 219 20.90 2.95 12.09
N VAL A 220 21.97 3.44 12.72
CA VAL A 220 22.85 2.61 13.56
C VAL A 220 22.94 3.26 14.94
N TRP A 221 22.76 2.44 15.97
CA TRP A 221 22.88 2.87 17.36
C TRP A 221 24.00 2.10 18.07
N LYS A 222 24.73 2.78 18.93
CA LYS A 222 25.49 2.13 20.00
C LYS A 222 24.66 2.18 21.27
N MET A 223 24.50 1.04 21.93
CA MET A 223 23.72 0.94 23.16
C MET A 223 24.55 0.32 24.29
N ASP A 224 24.26 0.75 25.52
CA ASP A 224 24.74 0.06 26.72
C ASP A 224 23.94 -1.24 26.96
N LYS A 225 24.33 -1.98 28.02
CA LYS A 225 23.70 -3.27 28.36
C LYS A 225 22.25 -3.16 28.83
N ASP A 226 21.81 -1.98 29.23
CA ASP A 226 20.45 -1.71 29.67
C ASP A 226 19.57 -1.23 28.51
N GLY A 227 20.13 -1.09 27.30
CA GLY A 227 19.43 -0.66 26.09
C GLY A 227 19.32 0.86 25.95
N ALA A 228 20.10 1.64 26.70
CA ALA A 228 20.15 3.08 26.52
C ALA A 228 21.06 3.44 25.33
N ILE A 229 20.59 4.35 24.48
CA ILE A 229 21.33 4.83 23.31
C ILE A 229 22.47 5.75 23.77
N VAL A 230 23.69 5.40 23.36
CA VAL A 230 24.92 6.14 23.66
C VAL A 230 25.32 7.02 22.47
N GLU A 231 25.13 6.52 21.24
CA GLU A 231 25.46 7.22 20.00
C GLU A 231 24.48 6.82 18.89
N GLU A 232 24.16 7.75 17.99
CA GLU A 232 23.30 7.52 16.82
C GLU A 232 23.99 7.96 15.52
N TRP A 233 23.80 7.17 14.46
CA TRP A 233 24.27 7.47 13.11
C TRP A 233 23.18 7.21 12.08
N PHE A 234 23.07 8.10 11.10
CA PHE A 234 22.13 8.00 9.99
C PHE A 234 22.89 8.09 8.67
N GLY A 235 22.62 7.18 7.73
CA GLY A 235 23.21 7.29 6.42
C GLY A 235 22.92 6.14 5.48
N ARG A 236 23.19 6.40 4.21
CA ARG A 236 22.99 5.48 3.10
C ARG A 236 24.01 4.33 3.13
N THR A 237 23.57 3.08 2.94
CA THR A 237 24.42 1.87 3.01
C THR A 237 24.18 0.94 1.82
N ILE A 238 24.86 -0.20 1.80
CA ILE A 238 24.64 -1.29 0.85
C ILE A 238 24.56 -2.56 1.68
N VAL A 239 23.45 -3.29 1.57
CA VAL A 239 23.25 -4.53 2.33
C VAL A 239 23.02 -5.72 1.41
N ARG A 240 23.43 -6.89 1.87
CA ARG A 240 23.09 -8.18 1.28
C ARG A 240 22.63 -9.07 2.42
N SER A 241 21.33 -9.33 2.51
CA SER A 241 20.78 -10.26 3.50
C SER A 241 21.43 -11.63 3.32
N ARG A 242 22.12 -12.12 4.35
CA ARG A 242 22.76 -13.45 4.31
C ARG A 242 21.76 -14.59 4.53
N VAL A 243 20.63 -14.30 5.15
CA VAL A 243 19.58 -15.26 5.46
C VAL A 243 18.23 -14.58 5.57
N ARG A 244 17.19 -15.23 5.01
CA ARG A 244 15.79 -14.84 5.18
C ARG A 244 15.15 -15.73 6.24
N LEU A 245 14.85 -15.14 7.40
CA LEU A 245 14.21 -15.85 8.51
C LEU A 245 12.72 -15.48 8.58
N GLY A 246 11.85 -16.49 8.70
CA GLY A 246 10.46 -16.32 9.10
C GLY A 246 10.37 -16.07 10.60
N TYR A 247 9.29 -15.44 11.06
CA TYR A 247 9.06 -15.23 12.50
C TYR A 247 9.11 -16.56 13.28
N GLU A 248 8.63 -17.65 12.68
CA GLU A 248 8.71 -19.01 13.20
C GLU A 248 10.16 -19.50 13.38
N HIS A 249 11.08 -19.10 12.51
CA HIS A 249 12.50 -19.44 12.64
C HIS A 249 13.19 -18.64 13.75
N VAL A 250 12.77 -17.39 13.97
CA VAL A 250 13.30 -16.52 15.03
C VAL A 250 12.76 -16.94 16.40
N GLN A 251 11.48 -17.29 16.47
CA GLN A 251 10.81 -17.64 17.73
C GLN A 251 11.30 -18.97 18.32
N VAL A 252 11.64 -19.95 17.48
CA VAL A 252 12.20 -21.24 17.93
C VAL A 252 13.68 -21.09 18.32
N ASN A 253 14.38 -20.10 17.78
CA ASN A 253 15.82 -19.90 17.94
C ASN A 253 16.18 -18.72 18.86
N ARG A 254 15.64 -18.68 20.09
CA ARG A 254 16.20 -17.82 21.15
C ARG A 254 17.65 -18.18 21.55
N THR A 255 18.27 -19.16 20.88
CA THR A 255 19.61 -19.69 21.14
C THR A 255 20.43 -19.83 19.85
N LEU A 256 20.31 -18.93 18.88
CA LEU A 256 21.23 -18.91 17.74
C LEU A 256 22.54 -18.24 18.14
N ARG A 257 23.59 -19.04 18.38
CA ARG A 257 24.98 -18.61 18.16
C ARG A 257 25.21 -18.66 16.66
N VAL A 258 25.28 -17.49 16.03
CA VAL A 258 25.84 -17.36 14.69
C VAL A 258 27.35 -17.33 14.88
N CYS A 259 28.04 -18.41 14.50
CA CYS A 259 29.49 -18.44 14.38
C CYS A 259 29.93 -17.82 13.05
#